data_AF-A0A4Z1K6P2-F1
#
_entry.id   AF-A0A4Z1K6P2-F1
#
_cell.length_a   1.000
_cell.length_b   1.000
_cell.length_c   1.000
_cell.angle_alpha   90.00
_cell.angle_beta   90.00
_cell.angle_gamma   90.00
#
_symmetry.space_group_name_H-M   'P 1'
#
loop_
_entity.id
_entity.type
_entity.pdbx_description
1 polymer ?
#
loop_
_entity_poly.entity_id
_entity_poly.type
_entity_poly.pdbx_seq_one_letter_code
_entity_poly.pdbx_strand_id
1 'polypeptide(L)'
;MDGLKLAISSMSLGRAWVHSMPSKLSAASKHNILGLEVFYEDLKYLARTESNTETPSPEALLHAASTIKSLCDERNITIIGLQPFNFYEGLKDRSEHHEKIEKMKLWFKIVKILGTDLIQILANFLPKEKLTDDMDTIISEKALNERLERLAKIVDVKKVFYIQVVDAEKMQEPLVKGHAFWDDEQPARMSWSRNARLFAGESERGAYLPVEKVTRIIVECLGYQGWVSMELFNRSMAEEGESVPDEHARRVEDFWKGIQTWIKWPKLSDWMVSFGQNAIFSRNGEYILLDGLSRGLKQLAQLGY
;
A
#
# COMPACT_ATOMS: atom_id res chain seq x y z
N MET A 1 7.59 20.12 5.01
CA MET A 1 7.24 18.79 4.44
C MET A 1 5.84 18.86 3.87
N ASP A 2 5.54 19.97 3.20
CA ASP A 2 4.16 20.42 3.04
C ASP A 2 3.49 19.50 2.02
N GLY A 3 2.60 18.64 2.50
CA GLY A 3 1.80 17.75 1.67
C GLY A 3 1.80 16.27 2.08
N LEU A 4 2.83 15.74 2.74
CA LEU A 4 2.87 14.33 3.13
C LEU A 4 2.19 14.06 4.48
N LYS A 5 1.40 12.99 4.57
CA LYS A 5 0.64 12.60 5.75
C LYS A 5 0.80 11.11 6.04
N LEU A 6 1.04 10.76 7.30
CA LEU A 6 1.26 9.38 7.73
C LEU A 6 -0.07 8.63 7.89
N ALA A 7 -0.14 7.44 7.32
CA ALA A 7 -1.25 6.50 7.48
C ALA A 7 -0.76 5.08 7.82
N ILE A 8 -1.67 4.24 8.27
CA ILE A 8 -1.40 2.82 8.55
C ILE A 8 -2.62 1.96 8.21
N SER A 9 -2.40 0.71 7.80
CA SER A 9 -3.48 -0.28 7.72
C SER A 9 -3.82 -0.82 9.11
N SER A 10 -5.10 -0.91 9.47
CA SER A 10 -5.54 -1.33 10.82
C SER A 10 -5.02 -2.71 11.22
N MET A 11 -4.89 -3.63 10.26
CA MET A 11 -4.30 -4.96 10.49
C MET A 11 -2.81 -4.86 10.87
N SER A 12 -2.09 -3.84 10.42
CA SER A 12 -0.67 -3.64 10.74
C SER A 12 -0.45 -3.30 12.22
N LEU A 13 -1.50 -2.85 12.92
CA LEU A 13 -1.50 -2.65 14.37
C LEU A 13 -1.82 -3.94 15.15
N GLY A 14 -1.96 -5.08 14.48
CA GLY A 14 -2.29 -6.37 15.07
C GLY A 14 -3.52 -7.02 14.44
N ARG A 15 -3.70 -8.33 14.64
CA ARG A 15 -4.84 -9.08 14.11
C ARG A 15 -6.13 -8.80 14.89
N ALA A 16 -7.27 -8.75 14.20
CA ALA A 16 -8.54 -8.32 14.79
C ALA A 16 -9.12 -9.30 15.83
N TRP A 17 -8.73 -10.57 15.78
CA TRP A 17 -9.13 -11.57 16.78
C TRP A 17 -8.34 -11.48 18.09
N VAL A 18 -7.24 -10.72 18.11
CA VAL A 18 -6.43 -10.49 19.31
C VAL A 18 -6.63 -9.06 19.82
N HIS A 19 -6.54 -8.09 18.91
CA HIS A 19 -6.47 -6.68 19.23
C HIS A 19 -7.73 -5.96 18.77
N SER A 20 -8.41 -5.28 19.70
CA SER A 20 -9.65 -4.57 19.43
C SER A 20 -9.41 -3.27 18.65
N MET A 21 -10.39 -2.84 17.84
CA MET A 21 -10.29 -1.57 17.11
C MET A 21 -10.01 -0.36 18.03
N PRO A 22 -10.67 -0.18 19.19
CA PRO A 22 -10.36 0.92 20.09
C PRO A 22 -8.90 0.94 20.58
N SER A 23 -8.32 -0.23 20.88
CA SER A 23 -6.90 -0.33 21.31
C SER A 23 -5.95 0.11 20.20
N LYS A 24 -6.19 -0.35 18.96
CA LYS A 24 -5.41 0.02 17.78
C LYS A 24 -5.47 1.52 17.50
N LEU A 25 -6.66 2.12 17.52
CA LEU A 25 -6.82 3.55 17.26
C LEU A 25 -6.19 4.41 18.37
N SER A 26 -6.21 3.92 19.61
CA SER A 26 -5.54 4.60 20.73
C SER A 26 -4.02 4.60 20.54
N ALA A 27 -3.43 3.47 20.12
CA ALA A 27 -2.01 3.39 19.76
C ALA A 27 -1.66 4.30 18.56
N ALA A 28 -2.47 4.27 17.50
CA ALA A 28 -2.27 5.12 16.33
C ALA A 28 -2.29 6.62 16.68
N SER A 29 -3.27 7.05 17.49
CA SER A 29 -3.40 8.43 17.96
C SER A 29 -2.21 8.86 18.81
N LYS A 30 -1.77 8.00 19.76
CA LYS A 30 -0.59 8.25 20.60
C LYS A 30 0.69 8.49 19.80
N HIS A 31 0.83 7.84 18.64
CA HIS A 31 2.00 7.95 17.77
C HIS A 31 1.80 8.89 16.57
N ASN A 32 0.81 9.80 16.64
CA ASN A 32 0.53 10.83 15.63
C ASN A 32 0.28 10.27 14.21
N ILE A 33 -0.29 9.06 14.12
CA ILE A 33 -0.73 8.49 12.84
C ILE A 33 -2.08 9.11 12.50
N LEU A 34 -2.15 9.81 11.36
CA LEU A 34 -3.30 10.64 10.99
C LEU A 34 -4.26 9.95 10.02
N GLY A 35 -3.83 8.87 9.38
CA GLY A 35 -4.60 8.14 8.38
C GLY A 35 -4.77 6.66 8.74
N LEU A 36 -5.92 6.09 8.40
CA LEU A 36 -6.21 4.67 8.59
C LEU A 36 -6.77 4.04 7.31
N GLU A 37 -6.15 2.96 6.86
CA GLU A 37 -6.81 2.02 5.96
C GLU A 37 -7.54 0.98 6.81
N VAL A 38 -8.87 0.91 6.69
CA VAL A 38 -9.65 -0.07 7.43
C VAL A 38 -9.48 -1.42 6.76
N PHE A 39 -8.93 -2.38 7.49
CA PHE A 39 -8.88 -3.77 7.07
C PHE A 39 -10.24 -4.45 7.34
N TYR A 40 -10.79 -5.17 6.37
CA TYR A 40 -12.15 -5.70 6.40
C TYR A 40 -12.31 -6.75 7.51
N GLU A 41 -11.22 -7.41 7.90
CA GLU A 41 -11.20 -8.27 9.08
C GLU A 41 -11.59 -7.51 10.34
N ASP A 42 -11.03 -6.32 10.56
CA ASP A 42 -11.36 -5.50 11.72
C ASP A 42 -12.82 -5.07 11.72
N LEU A 43 -13.35 -4.65 10.57
CA LEU A 43 -14.77 -4.35 10.42
C LEU A 43 -15.65 -5.55 10.77
N LYS A 44 -15.28 -6.74 10.27
CA LYS A 44 -16.03 -7.97 10.50
C LYS A 44 -15.99 -8.39 11.98
N TYR A 45 -14.82 -8.34 12.62
CA TYR A 45 -14.66 -8.70 14.02
C TYR A 45 -15.39 -7.72 14.93
N LEU A 46 -15.32 -6.41 14.67
CA LEU A 46 -16.11 -5.44 15.42
C LEU A 46 -17.61 -5.71 15.26
N ALA A 47 -18.09 -5.96 14.02
CA ALA A 47 -19.48 -6.30 13.79
C ALA A 47 -19.91 -7.56 14.55
N ARG A 48 -19.06 -8.60 14.60
CA ARG A 48 -19.32 -9.81 15.39
C ARG A 48 -19.46 -9.51 16.87
N THR A 49 -18.55 -8.72 17.42
CA THR A 49 -18.57 -8.33 18.84
C THR A 49 -19.81 -7.52 19.18
N GLU A 50 -20.16 -6.51 18.37
CA GLU A 50 -21.30 -5.63 18.63
C GLU A 50 -22.66 -6.32 18.43
N SER A 51 -22.74 -7.26 17.49
CA SER A 51 -23.98 -8.01 17.20
C SER A 51 -24.06 -9.36 17.93
N ASN A 52 -23.01 -9.73 18.67
CA ASN A 52 -22.89 -11.01 19.38
C ASN A 52 -23.19 -12.23 18.49
N THR A 53 -22.65 -12.25 17.26
CA THR A 53 -22.80 -13.37 16.31
C THR A 53 -21.54 -13.56 15.47
N GLU A 54 -21.22 -14.81 15.11
CA GLU A 54 -20.09 -15.14 14.23
C GLU A 54 -20.30 -14.75 12.76
N THR A 55 -21.56 -14.61 12.35
CA THR A 55 -21.97 -14.28 10.98
C THR A 55 -22.78 -12.98 10.98
N PRO A 56 -22.10 -11.82 11.08
CA PRO A 56 -22.78 -10.53 11.14
C PRO A 56 -23.56 -10.27 9.85
N SER A 57 -24.77 -9.73 9.99
CA SER A 57 -25.59 -9.32 8.85
C SER A 57 -25.00 -8.09 8.14
N PRO A 58 -25.46 -7.75 6.92
CA PRO A 58 -25.13 -6.49 6.29
C PRO A 58 -25.38 -5.27 7.18
N GLU A 59 -26.47 -5.24 7.93
CA GLU A 59 -26.83 -4.16 8.86
C GLU A 59 -25.82 -4.06 10.02
N ALA A 60 -25.38 -5.19 10.56
CA ALA A 60 -24.35 -5.23 11.59
C ALA A 60 -23.00 -4.71 11.06
N LEU A 61 -22.65 -5.00 9.81
CA LEU A 61 -21.46 -4.44 9.16
C LEU A 61 -21.56 -2.93 8.94
N LEU A 62 -22.73 -2.42 8.57
CA LEU A 62 -22.96 -0.97 8.44
C LEU A 62 -22.92 -0.25 9.79
N HIS A 63 -23.44 -0.89 10.84
CA HIS A 63 -23.33 -0.40 12.22
C HIS A 63 -21.86 -0.33 12.65
N ALA A 64 -21.10 -1.41 12.51
CA ALA A 64 -19.68 -1.44 12.84
C ALA A 64 -18.86 -0.40 12.05
N ALA A 65 -19.21 -0.16 10.77
CA ALA A 65 -18.59 0.90 9.99
C ALA A 65 -18.85 2.30 10.60
N SER A 66 -20.05 2.50 11.13
CA SER A 66 -20.42 3.74 11.81
C SER A 66 -19.65 3.89 13.13
N THR A 67 -19.50 2.81 13.90
CA THR A 67 -18.65 2.80 15.10
C THR A 67 -17.20 3.14 14.76
N ILE A 68 -16.61 2.50 13.74
CA ILE A 68 -15.22 2.78 13.32
C ILE A 68 -15.06 4.24 12.94
N LYS A 69 -16.02 4.79 12.18
CA LYS A 69 -16.01 6.21 11.79
C LYS A 69 -16.01 7.13 13.01
N SER A 70 -16.90 6.91 13.96
CA SER A 70 -16.97 7.70 15.20
C SER A 70 -15.68 7.61 16.01
N LEU A 71 -15.12 6.40 16.19
CA LEU A 71 -13.86 6.21 16.92
C LEU A 71 -12.69 6.92 16.26
N CYS A 72 -12.65 6.95 14.92
CA CYS A 72 -11.63 7.67 14.16
C CYS A 72 -11.80 9.19 14.29
N ASP A 73 -13.04 9.69 14.20
CA ASP A 73 -13.36 11.12 14.33
C ASP A 73 -12.98 11.67 15.71
N GLU A 74 -13.30 10.94 16.78
CA GLU A 74 -12.90 11.27 18.16
C GLU A 74 -11.38 11.44 18.33
N ARG A 75 -10.59 10.77 17.49
CA ARG A 75 -9.12 10.72 17.54
C ARG A 75 -8.46 11.55 16.45
N ASN A 76 -9.24 12.27 15.64
CA ASN A 76 -8.78 13.01 14.46
C ASN A 76 -8.01 12.14 13.45
N ILE A 77 -8.41 10.87 13.29
CA ILE A 77 -7.83 9.94 12.33
C ILE A 77 -8.72 9.93 11.08
N THR A 78 -8.13 10.24 9.93
CA THR A 78 -8.84 10.19 8.64
C THR A 78 -8.85 8.77 8.10
N ILE A 79 -10.02 8.24 7.74
CA ILE A 79 -10.08 6.96 7.03
C ILE A 79 -9.77 7.20 5.55
N ILE A 80 -8.73 6.53 5.04
CA ILE A 80 -8.21 6.76 3.68
C ILE A 80 -8.58 5.64 2.70
N GLY A 81 -9.14 4.53 3.18
CA GLY A 81 -9.64 3.46 2.32
C GLY A 81 -10.16 2.26 3.10
N LEU A 82 -10.87 1.37 2.41
CA LEU A 82 -11.31 0.08 2.90
C LEU A 82 -10.66 -1.03 2.07
N GLN A 83 -10.08 -2.03 2.74
CA GLN A 83 -9.35 -3.10 2.10
C GLN A 83 -9.43 -4.41 2.88
N PRO A 84 -9.14 -5.58 2.30
CA PRO A 84 -9.12 -5.85 0.88
C PRO A 84 -10.49 -6.36 0.40
N PHE A 85 -10.93 -5.92 -0.78
CA PHE A 85 -12.04 -6.57 -1.49
C PHE A 85 -11.53 -7.80 -2.23
N ASN A 86 -11.64 -8.96 -1.58
CA ASN A 86 -11.05 -10.20 -2.10
C ASN A 86 -11.87 -10.87 -3.23
N PHE A 87 -11.14 -11.46 -4.18
CA PHE A 87 -11.62 -12.40 -5.21
C PHE A 87 -12.64 -11.80 -6.18
N TYR A 88 -12.41 -10.58 -6.68
CA TYR A 88 -13.26 -9.97 -7.71
C TYR A 88 -12.74 -10.21 -9.14
N GLU A 89 -11.43 -10.09 -9.34
CA GLU A 89 -10.80 -10.12 -10.65
C GLU A 89 -10.71 -11.56 -11.23
N GLY A 90 -10.93 -11.74 -12.53
CA GLY A 90 -10.65 -13.00 -13.23
C GLY A 90 -11.61 -14.18 -12.98
N LEU A 91 -12.80 -13.95 -12.42
CA LEU A 91 -13.79 -15.01 -12.18
C LEU A 91 -14.38 -15.53 -13.52
N LYS A 92 -14.22 -16.84 -13.78
CA LYS A 92 -14.83 -17.53 -14.93
C LYS A 92 -16.32 -17.84 -14.71
N ASP A 93 -16.73 -18.05 -13.47
CA ASP A 93 -18.13 -18.33 -13.09
C ASP A 93 -18.95 -17.03 -13.03
N ARG A 94 -20.05 -16.99 -13.78
CA ARG A 94 -20.93 -15.81 -13.87
C ARG A 94 -21.86 -15.67 -12.67
N SER A 95 -22.17 -16.75 -11.97
CA SER A 95 -22.91 -16.72 -10.71
C SER A 95 -22.05 -16.11 -9.61
N GLU A 96 -20.80 -16.60 -9.45
CA GLU A 96 -19.85 -16.02 -8.49
C GLU A 96 -19.59 -14.53 -8.78
N HIS A 97 -19.47 -14.17 -10.07
CA HIS A 97 -19.33 -12.77 -10.47
C HIS A 97 -20.54 -11.91 -10.05
N HIS A 98 -21.77 -12.43 -10.19
CA HIS A 98 -22.98 -11.70 -9.78
C HIS A 98 -23.04 -11.50 -8.26
N GLU A 99 -22.69 -12.52 -7.47
CA GLU A 99 -22.60 -12.42 -6.00
C GLU A 99 -21.58 -11.36 -5.57
N LYS A 100 -20.45 -11.25 -6.28
CA LYS A 100 -19.46 -10.20 -6.00
C LYS A 100 -19.98 -8.80 -6.33
N ILE A 101 -20.79 -8.63 -7.38
CA ILE A 101 -21.45 -7.36 -7.67
C ILE A 101 -22.40 -6.98 -6.53
N GLU A 102 -23.21 -7.92 -6.04
CA GLU A 102 -24.10 -7.66 -4.90
C GLU A 102 -23.30 -7.30 -3.63
N LYS A 103 -22.20 -8.00 -3.37
CA LYS A 103 -21.28 -7.67 -2.28
C LYS A 103 -20.66 -6.28 -2.45
N MET A 104 -20.35 -5.87 -3.68
CA MET A 104 -19.80 -4.54 -3.97
C MET A 104 -20.80 -3.42 -3.62
N LYS A 105 -22.10 -3.64 -3.84
CA LYS A 105 -23.14 -2.68 -3.42
C LYS A 105 -23.12 -2.44 -1.90
N LEU A 106 -22.89 -3.49 -1.11
CA LEU A 106 -22.71 -3.35 0.33
C LEU A 106 -21.42 -2.56 0.66
N TRP A 107 -20.32 -2.85 -0.03
CA TRP A 107 -19.07 -2.11 0.14
C TRP A 107 -19.22 -0.62 -0.17
N PHE A 108 -19.97 -0.24 -1.21
CA PHE A 108 -20.27 1.17 -1.48
C PHE A 108 -21.01 1.85 -0.33
N LYS A 109 -21.94 1.14 0.34
CA LYS A 109 -22.60 1.68 1.54
C LYS A 109 -21.62 1.82 2.71
N ILE A 110 -20.74 0.84 2.90
CA ILE A 110 -19.73 0.86 3.97
C ILE A 110 -18.76 2.03 3.76
N VAL A 111 -18.17 2.20 2.58
CA VAL A 111 -17.19 3.28 2.35
C VAL A 111 -17.82 4.66 2.44
N LYS A 112 -19.10 4.80 2.05
CA LYS A 112 -19.88 6.02 2.27
C LYS A 112 -20.01 6.36 3.77
N ILE A 113 -20.24 5.36 4.63
CA ILE A 113 -20.29 5.54 6.08
C ILE A 113 -18.89 5.89 6.64
N LEU A 114 -17.86 5.19 6.16
CA LEU A 114 -16.47 5.44 6.56
C LEU A 114 -15.95 6.81 6.06
N GLY A 115 -16.65 7.48 5.15
CA GLY A 115 -16.25 8.76 4.60
C GLY A 115 -15.05 8.68 3.66
N THR A 116 -14.91 7.57 2.92
CA THR A 116 -13.87 7.37 1.92
C THR A 116 -14.48 6.93 0.58
N ASP A 117 -13.82 7.29 -0.52
CA ASP A 117 -14.20 6.86 -1.87
C ASP A 117 -13.30 5.73 -2.40
N LEU A 118 -12.41 5.20 -1.54
CA LEU A 118 -11.37 4.27 -1.94
C LEU A 118 -11.61 2.86 -1.41
N ILE A 119 -11.69 1.91 -2.33
CA ILE A 119 -11.72 0.46 -2.08
C ILE A 119 -10.48 -0.14 -2.72
N GLN A 120 -9.67 -0.86 -1.94
CA GLN A 120 -8.58 -1.66 -2.51
C GLN A 120 -9.08 -3.05 -2.84
N ILE A 121 -8.87 -3.45 -4.08
CA ILE A 121 -9.17 -4.79 -4.58
C ILE A 121 -7.83 -5.51 -4.70
N LEU A 122 -7.65 -6.62 -3.97
CA LEU A 122 -6.44 -7.42 -4.13
C LEU A 122 -6.49 -8.18 -5.46
N ALA A 123 -5.37 -8.17 -6.18
CA ALA A 123 -5.17 -8.99 -7.37
C ALA A 123 -5.40 -10.46 -7.02
N ASN A 124 -6.12 -11.16 -7.90
CA ASN A 124 -6.58 -12.50 -7.57
C ASN A 124 -5.41 -13.50 -7.50
N PHE A 125 -5.43 -14.39 -6.49
CA PHE A 125 -4.38 -15.38 -6.23
C PHE A 125 -4.91 -16.82 -6.32
N LEU A 126 -6.00 -17.02 -7.07
CA LEU A 126 -6.57 -18.35 -7.31
C LEU A 126 -5.59 -19.29 -8.02
N PRO A 127 -5.77 -20.62 -7.87
CA PRO A 127 -4.96 -21.64 -8.55
C PRO A 127 -4.83 -21.42 -10.06
N LYS A 128 -3.72 -21.89 -10.63
CA LYS A 128 -3.27 -21.63 -12.02
C LYS A 128 -4.32 -21.94 -13.07
N GLU A 129 -5.23 -22.87 -12.81
CA GLU A 129 -6.34 -23.27 -13.68
C GLU A 129 -7.36 -22.13 -13.91
N LYS A 130 -7.28 -21.06 -13.10
CA LYS A 130 -8.17 -19.89 -13.13
C LYS A 130 -7.48 -18.59 -13.61
N LEU A 131 -6.17 -18.53 -13.87
CA LEU A 131 -5.40 -17.29 -14.19
C LEU A 131 -4.39 -17.45 -15.37
N THR A 132 -3.85 -16.35 -15.94
CA THR A 132 -2.88 -16.34 -17.08
C THR A 132 -1.43 -16.08 -16.63
N ASP A 133 -0.45 -16.45 -17.47
CA ASP A 133 0.90 -16.88 -17.02
C ASP A 133 2.10 -16.32 -17.81
N ASP A 134 2.43 -15.03 -17.66
CA ASP A 134 3.75 -14.52 -18.08
C ASP A 134 4.46 -13.75 -16.97
N MET A 135 5.50 -14.33 -16.37
CA MET A 135 6.31 -13.72 -15.31
C MET A 135 7.75 -14.24 -15.31
N ASP A 136 8.58 -13.74 -16.23
CA ASP A 136 10.02 -13.71 -16.02
C ASP A 136 10.53 -12.26 -16.00
N THR A 137 10.93 -11.78 -14.82
CA THR A 137 12.04 -10.82 -14.76
C THR A 137 12.79 -10.88 -13.44
N ILE A 138 14.05 -11.28 -13.52
CA ILE A 138 15.03 -11.21 -12.44
C ILE A 138 15.50 -9.74 -12.31
N ILE A 139 15.40 -9.18 -11.11
CA ILE A 139 15.73 -7.77 -10.81
C ILE A 139 17.25 -7.65 -10.61
N SER A 140 17.99 -7.19 -11.61
CA SER A 140 19.31 -6.58 -11.39
C SER A 140 19.15 -5.12 -10.97
N GLU A 141 20.13 -4.55 -10.25
CA GLU A 141 20.11 -3.12 -9.88
C GLU A 141 19.94 -2.21 -11.11
N LYS A 142 20.59 -2.58 -12.23
CA LYS A 142 20.44 -1.90 -13.50
C LYS A 142 18.99 -1.95 -14.01
N ALA A 143 18.36 -3.12 -14.02
CA ALA A 143 16.97 -3.28 -14.45
C ALA A 143 15.99 -2.53 -13.53
N LEU A 144 16.27 -2.46 -12.24
CA LEU A 144 15.49 -1.64 -11.30
C LEU A 144 15.59 -0.16 -11.67
N ASN A 145 16.79 0.35 -11.93
CA ASN A 145 16.99 1.76 -12.30
C ASN A 145 16.25 2.12 -13.59
N GLU A 146 16.37 1.29 -14.63
CA GLU A 146 15.68 1.49 -15.91
C GLU A 146 14.14 1.51 -15.75
N ARG A 147 13.60 0.65 -14.87
CA ARG A 147 12.15 0.62 -14.56
C ARG A 147 11.70 1.85 -13.81
N LEU A 148 12.49 2.32 -12.84
CA LEU A 148 12.18 3.51 -12.06
C LEU A 148 12.28 4.79 -12.91
N GLU A 149 13.25 4.87 -13.84
CA GLU A 149 13.32 5.93 -14.83
C GLU A 149 12.09 5.95 -15.75
N ARG A 150 11.65 4.77 -16.20
CA ARG A 150 10.44 4.66 -17.00
C ARG A 150 9.21 5.10 -16.22
N LEU A 151 9.07 4.67 -14.96
CA LEU A 151 7.99 5.09 -14.06
C LEU A 151 7.93 6.62 -13.97
N ALA A 152 9.08 7.26 -13.70
CA ALA A 152 9.18 8.71 -13.55
C ALA A 152 8.76 9.50 -14.82
N LYS A 153 8.86 8.88 -16.00
CA LYS A 153 8.49 9.50 -17.28
C LYS A 153 7.03 9.34 -17.66
N ILE A 154 6.36 8.28 -17.18
CA ILE A 154 5.02 7.90 -17.68
C ILE A 154 3.90 8.13 -16.66
N VAL A 155 4.22 8.22 -15.37
CA VAL A 155 3.21 8.35 -14.32
C VAL A 155 2.79 9.81 -14.17
N ASP A 156 1.50 10.06 -14.36
CA ASP A 156 0.86 11.29 -13.91
C ASP A 156 0.58 11.18 -12.41
N VAL A 157 1.43 11.85 -11.60
CA VAL A 157 1.36 11.81 -10.14
C VAL A 157 0.01 12.29 -9.59
N LYS A 158 -0.74 13.11 -10.33
CA LYS A 158 -2.05 13.63 -9.92
C LYS A 158 -3.11 12.53 -9.83
N LYS A 159 -2.84 11.36 -10.42
CA LYS A 159 -3.71 10.18 -10.36
C LYS A 159 -3.31 9.20 -9.24
N VAL A 160 -2.29 9.53 -8.45
CA VAL A 160 -1.85 8.73 -7.30
C VAL A 160 -2.59 9.21 -6.06
N PHE A 161 -3.38 8.32 -5.44
CA PHE A 161 -4.20 8.66 -4.27
C PHE A 161 -3.40 8.59 -2.96
N TYR A 162 -2.61 7.52 -2.80
CA TYR A 162 -1.67 7.30 -1.69
C TYR A 162 -0.59 6.32 -2.13
N ILE A 163 0.53 6.31 -1.42
CA ILE A 163 1.58 5.29 -1.60
C ILE A 163 1.65 4.41 -0.35
N GLN A 164 1.78 3.10 -0.56
CA GLN A 164 2.07 2.16 0.52
C GLN A 164 3.57 1.89 0.55
N VAL A 165 4.19 2.05 1.71
CA VAL A 165 5.65 1.98 1.83
C VAL A 165 5.99 1.02 2.97
N VAL A 166 6.53 -0.14 2.61
CA VAL A 166 7.01 -1.18 3.53
C VAL A 166 8.19 -1.92 2.92
N ASP A 167 8.94 -2.59 3.77
CA ASP A 167 10.12 -3.37 3.44
C ASP A 167 9.86 -4.87 3.69
N ALA A 168 10.89 -5.70 3.54
CA ALA A 168 10.81 -7.11 3.83
C ALA A 168 12.11 -7.63 4.44
N GLU A 169 11.97 -8.60 5.34
CA GLU A 169 13.07 -9.33 5.97
C GLU A 169 13.74 -10.25 4.95
N LYS A 170 15.07 -10.18 4.84
CA LYS A 170 15.86 -11.12 4.06
C LYS A 170 15.85 -12.49 4.74
N MET A 171 15.25 -13.48 4.07
CA MET A 171 15.24 -14.85 4.58
C MET A 171 16.66 -15.40 4.70
N GLN A 172 17.00 -15.87 5.90
CA GLN A 172 18.29 -16.49 6.19
C GLN A 172 18.38 -17.91 5.62
N GLU A 173 17.24 -18.60 5.58
CA GLU A 173 17.10 -19.95 5.03
C GLU A 173 16.10 -19.98 3.87
N PRO A 174 16.25 -20.89 2.90
CA PRO A 174 15.28 -21.05 1.82
C PRO A 174 13.88 -21.41 2.34
N LEU A 175 12.85 -20.73 1.82
CA LEU A 175 11.44 -21.06 2.09
C LEU A 175 11.02 -22.32 1.31
N VAL A 176 11.40 -23.48 1.81
CA VAL A 176 11.08 -24.81 1.28
C VAL A 176 10.27 -25.63 2.28
N LYS A 177 9.76 -26.80 1.85
CA LYS A 177 9.01 -27.71 2.72
C LYS A 177 9.79 -28.04 3.99
N GLY A 178 9.16 -27.82 5.15
CA GLY A 178 9.77 -27.95 6.47
C GLY A 178 10.20 -26.62 7.10
N HIS A 179 10.25 -25.52 6.34
CA HIS A 179 10.44 -24.18 6.90
C HIS A 179 9.23 -23.77 7.75
N ALA A 180 9.43 -22.99 8.81
CA ALA A 180 8.35 -22.56 9.72
C ALA A 180 7.22 -21.76 9.05
N PHE A 181 7.52 -21.13 7.91
CA PHE A 181 6.57 -20.35 7.10
C PHE A 181 6.06 -21.11 5.87
N TRP A 182 6.45 -22.38 5.71
CA TRP A 182 6.00 -23.19 4.58
C TRP A 182 4.49 -23.45 4.70
N ASP A 183 3.82 -23.35 3.57
CA ASP A 183 2.40 -23.64 3.44
C ASP A 183 2.21 -24.33 2.08
N ASP A 184 1.70 -25.57 2.12
CA ASP A 184 1.51 -26.40 0.93
C ASP A 184 0.44 -25.81 -0.02
N GLU A 185 -0.40 -24.89 0.44
CA GLU A 185 -1.50 -24.31 -0.34
C GLU A 185 -1.12 -23.01 -1.09
N GLN A 186 0.10 -22.50 -0.92
CA GLN A 186 0.52 -21.24 -1.53
C GLN A 186 1.99 -21.22 -1.99
N PRO A 187 2.34 -20.39 -2.99
CA PRO A 187 3.74 -20.22 -3.39
C PRO A 187 4.60 -19.62 -2.26
N ALA A 188 5.87 -20.03 -2.15
CA ALA A 188 6.81 -19.54 -1.13
C ALA A 188 6.91 -18.00 -1.03
N ARG A 189 6.83 -17.28 -2.16
CA ARG A 189 6.80 -15.80 -2.19
C ARG A 189 5.61 -15.21 -1.43
N MET A 190 4.48 -15.92 -1.39
CA MET A 190 3.28 -15.51 -0.66
C MET A 190 3.47 -15.76 0.84
N SER A 191 4.02 -16.91 1.22
CA SER A 191 4.44 -17.17 2.61
C SER A 191 5.39 -16.09 3.11
N TRP A 192 6.38 -15.71 2.31
CA TRP A 192 7.29 -14.63 2.64
C TRP A 192 6.54 -13.31 2.84
N SER A 193 5.74 -12.88 1.86
CA SER A 193 4.98 -11.63 1.93
C SER A 193 3.98 -11.59 3.09
N ARG A 194 3.51 -12.72 3.61
CA ARG A 194 2.52 -12.77 4.71
C ARG A 194 3.16 -12.78 6.10
N ASN A 195 4.44 -13.15 6.21
CA ASN A 195 5.10 -13.39 7.49
C ASN A 195 6.30 -12.47 7.76
N ALA A 196 6.87 -11.88 6.70
CA ALA A 196 8.21 -11.31 6.73
C ALA A 196 8.27 -9.88 6.18
N ARG A 197 7.13 -9.15 6.09
CA ARG A 197 7.20 -7.71 5.83
C ARG A 197 7.75 -7.00 7.06
N LEU A 198 8.45 -5.90 6.81
CA LEU A 198 9.00 -5.00 7.82
C LEU A 198 8.58 -3.57 7.51
N PHE A 199 8.69 -2.68 8.49
CA PHE A 199 8.71 -1.25 8.19
C PHE A 199 10.08 -0.91 7.58
N ALA A 200 10.14 0.11 6.72
CA ALA A 200 11.41 0.40 6.08
C ALA A 200 12.40 1.07 7.04
N GLY A 201 13.69 0.84 6.79
CA GLY A 201 14.76 1.24 7.70
C GLY A 201 15.01 0.29 8.89
N GLU A 202 14.21 -0.77 9.07
CA GLU A 202 14.43 -1.81 10.10
C GLU A 202 15.57 -2.78 9.72
N SER A 203 16.75 -2.23 9.42
CA SER A 203 17.94 -2.98 8.97
C SER A 203 18.42 -4.00 10.01
N GLU A 204 18.24 -3.70 11.29
CA GLU A 204 18.50 -4.59 12.42
C GLU A 204 17.57 -5.80 12.46
N ARG A 205 16.40 -5.70 11.80
CA ARG A 205 15.45 -6.80 11.60
C ARG A 205 15.59 -7.47 10.23
N GLY A 206 16.58 -7.05 9.44
CA GLY A 206 16.88 -7.64 8.13
C GLY A 206 16.17 -6.99 6.94
N ALA A 207 15.64 -5.76 7.09
CA ALA A 207 15.13 -4.98 5.97
C ALA A 207 16.19 -4.78 4.89
N TYR A 208 15.83 -4.95 3.61
CA TYR A 208 16.81 -4.92 2.50
C TYR A 208 16.27 -4.45 1.15
N LEU A 209 14.97 -4.17 1.03
CA LEU A 209 14.41 -3.67 -0.22
C LEU A 209 14.85 -2.23 -0.47
N PRO A 210 14.91 -1.78 -1.74
CA PRO A 210 15.36 -0.44 -2.10
C PRO A 210 14.26 0.63 -1.86
N VAL A 211 13.56 0.54 -0.72
CA VAL A 211 12.36 1.33 -0.41
C VAL A 211 12.67 2.82 -0.43
N GLU A 212 13.78 3.24 0.18
CA GLU A 212 14.22 4.64 0.16
C GLU A 212 14.30 5.19 -1.27
N LYS A 213 14.94 4.45 -2.19
CA LYS A 213 15.13 4.88 -3.57
C LYS A 213 13.80 5.06 -4.29
N VAL A 214 12.87 4.12 -4.10
CA VAL A 214 11.53 4.17 -4.71
C VAL A 214 10.72 5.34 -4.15
N THR A 215 10.70 5.50 -2.82
CA THR A 215 9.98 6.58 -2.14
C THR A 215 10.48 7.95 -2.59
N ARG A 216 11.81 8.13 -2.68
CA ARG A 216 12.40 9.41 -3.13
C ARG A 216 12.04 9.74 -4.57
N ILE A 217 12.00 8.76 -5.49
CA ILE A 217 11.57 9.03 -6.88
C ILE A 217 10.11 9.49 -6.93
N ILE A 218 9.22 8.86 -6.16
CA ILE A 218 7.81 9.24 -6.16
C ILE A 218 7.60 10.62 -5.52
N VAL A 219 8.27 10.90 -4.39
CA VAL A 219 8.08 12.16 -3.68
C VAL A 219 8.88 13.30 -4.32
N GLU A 220 10.19 13.13 -4.51
CA GLU A 220 11.09 14.20 -4.96
C GLU A 220 11.01 14.43 -6.48
N CYS A 221 11.02 13.36 -7.28
CA CYS A 221 11.07 13.50 -8.74
C CYS A 221 9.67 13.70 -9.34
N LEU A 222 8.69 12.89 -8.92
CA LEU A 222 7.31 13.02 -9.39
C LEU A 222 6.54 14.12 -8.66
N GLY A 223 7.01 14.60 -7.51
CA GLY A 223 6.35 15.66 -6.75
C GLY A 223 5.12 15.18 -5.99
N TYR A 224 5.07 13.90 -5.60
CA TYR A 224 3.94 13.34 -4.88
C TYR A 224 3.71 14.04 -3.53
N GLN A 225 2.45 14.37 -3.27
CA GLN A 225 1.95 14.84 -1.99
C GLN A 225 0.69 14.05 -1.64
N GLY A 226 0.46 13.79 -0.36
CA GLY A 226 -0.69 13.04 0.13
C GLY A 226 -0.32 11.99 1.16
N TRP A 227 -1.09 10.92 1.21
CA TRP A 227 -0.94 9.87 2.21
C TRP A 227 0.21 8.92 1.88
N VAL A 228 1.01 8.62 2.89
CA VAL A 228 2.04 7.57 2.89
C VAL A 228 1.61 6.56 3.94
N SER A 229 1.20 5.39 3.50
CA SER A 229 0.60 4.39 4.36
C SER A 229 1.49 3.19 4.61
N MET A 230 1.44 2.68 5.83
CA MET A 230 2.26 1.55 6.27
C MET A 230 1.40 0.29 6.34
N GLU A 231 1.78 -0.74 5.57
CA GLU A 231 1.07 -2.01 5.49
C GLU A 231 1.97 -3.21 5.82
N LEU A 232 1.99 -3.55 7.11
CA LEU A 232 2.73 -4.69 7.63
C LEU A 232 1.91 -5.97 7.47
N PHE A 233 2.56 -7.00 6.92
CA PHE A 233 2.15 -8.40 7.04
C PHE A 233 3.28 -9.18 7.68
N ASN A 234 3.25 -9.24 9.01
CA ASN A 234 4.27 -9.86 9.82
C ASN A 234 3.65 -10.79 10.87
N ARG A 235 4.35 -11.86 11.21
CA ARG A 235 4.00 -12.80 12.28
C ARG A 235 3.68 -12.10 13.61
N SER A 236 4.38 -11.01 13.94
CA SER A 236 4.20 -10.28 15.21
C SER A 236 2.80 -9.71 15.41
N MET A 237 2.02 -9.54 14.33
CA MET A 237 0.65 -9.05 14.43
C MET A 237 -0.29 -10.01 15.17
N ALA A 238 0.05 -11.30 15.18
CA ALA A 238 -0.76 -12.36 15.79
C ALA A 238 -0.31 -12.70 17.22
N GLU A 239 0.75 -12.06 17.74
CA GLU A 239 1.17 -12.22 19.13
C GLU A 239 0.07 -11.73 20.08
N GLU A 240 -0.14 -12.43 21.20
CA GLU A 240 -1.24 -12.15 22.15
C GLU A 240 -0.98 -10.95 23.07
N GLY A 241 0.20 -10.33 22.97
CA GLY A 241 0.59 -9.24 23.87
C GLY A 241 -0.22 -7.96 23.63
N GLU A 242 -0.83 -7.41 24.69
CA GLU A 242 -1.58 -6.14 24.62
C GLU A 242 -0.74 -4.94 24.13
N SER A 243 0.60 -5.05 24.20
CA SER A 243 1.53 -4.03 23.73
C SER A 243 1.73 -4.02 22.21
N VAL A 244 1.30 -5.04 21.47
CA VAL A 244 1.56 -5.17 20.01
C VAL A 244 1.08 -3.95 19.22
N PRO A 245 -0.15 -3.40 19.43
CA PRO A 245 -0.58 -2.21 18.71
C PRO A 245 0.31 -0.99 18.98
N ASP A 246 0.73 -0.81 20.24
CA ASP A 246 1.61 0.30 20.64
C ASP A 246 3.01 0.14 20.04
N GLU A 247 3.57 -1.07 20.11
CA GLU A 247 4.89 -1.37 19.52
C GLU A 247 4.89 -1.13 18.01
N HIS A 248 3.87 -1.60 17.30
CA HIS A 248 3.77 -1.42 15.86
C HIS A 248 3.55 0.05 15.48
N ALA A 249 2.72 0.77 16.23
CA ALA A 249 2.53 2.21 16.04
C ALA A 249 3.84 3.00 16.27
N ARG A 250 4.60 2.64 17.32
CA ARG A 250 5.93 3.22 17.59
C ARG A 250 6.92 2.93 16.47
N ARG A 251 6.97 1.69 15.98
CA ARG A 251 7.84 1.30 14.85
C ARG A 251 7.50 2.12 13.59
N VAL A 252 6.21 2.38 13.35
CA VAL A 252 5.77 3.26 12.26
C VAL A 252 6.18 4.71 12.47
N GLU A 253 6.12 5.22 13.71
CA GLU A 253 6.61 6.57 14.04
C GLU A 253 8.12 6.70 13.77
N ASP A 254 8.90 5.71 14.19
CA ASP A 254 10.35 5.65 13.95
C ASP A 254 10.66 5.58 12.44
N PHE A 255 9.91 4.76 11.70
CA PHE A 255 9.99 4.71 10.25
C PHE A 255 9.63 6.05 9.60
N TRP A 256 8.57 6.71 10.06
CA TRP A 256 8.14 8.00 9.54
C TRP A 256 9.22 9.06 9.70
N LYS A 257 9.89 9.11 10.86
CA LYS A 257 11.08 9.95 11.09
C LYS A 257 12.19 9.61 10.08
N GLY A 258 12.39 8.32 9.78
CA GLY A 258 13.30 7.86 8.73
C GLY A 258 12.98 8.43 7.34
N ILE A 259 11.74 8.26 6.86
CA ILE A 259 11.27 8.83 5.57
C ILE A 259 11.53 10.33 5.50
N GLN A 260 11.27 11.03 6.60
CA GLN A 260 11.50 12.46 6.72
C GLN A 260 12.98 12.85 6.55
N THR A 261 13.92 11.98 6.92
CA THR A 261 15.36 12.19 6.68
C THR A 261 15.78 11.87 5.24
N TRP A 262 15.11 10.92 4.60
CA TRP A 262 15.38 10.53 3.21
C TRP A 262 14.98 11.61 2.22
N ILE A 263 13.81 12.20 2.45
CA ILE A 263 13.22 13.19 1.55
C ILE A 263 13.97 14.49 1.71
N LYS A 264 14.96 14.67 0.83
CA LYS A 264 15.71 15.90 0.67
C LYS A 264 15.11 16.58 -0.53
N TRP A 265 14.00 17.31 -0.35
CA TRP A 265 13.38 18.11 -1.43
C TRP A 265 14.48 18.84 -2.21
N PRO A 266 14.84 18.39 -3.42
CA PRO A 266 16.07 18.86 -4.03
C PRO A 266 15.81 20.23 -4.65
N LYS A 267 16.87 21.05 -4.75
CA LYS A 267 16.95 21.92 -5.93
C LYS A 267 17.13 20.95 -7.11
N LEU A 268 16.22 21.03 -8.10
CA LEU A 268 16.17 20.15 -9.28
C LEU A 268 17.53 19.81 -9.94
N SER A 269 18.54 20.67 -9.77
CA SER A 269 19.90 20.51 -10.28
C SER A 269 20.61 19.20 -9.89
N ASP A 270 20.33 18.65 -8.69
CA ASP A 270 21.13 17.55 -8.15
C ASP A 270 20.76 16.19 -8.78
N TRP A 271 19.53 16.06 -9.27
CA TRP A 271 19.05 14.86 -9.97
C TRP A 271 19.39 14.88 -11.47
N MET A 272 19.56 16.06 -12.08
CA MET A 272 19.93 16.21 -13.49
C MET A 272 21.33 15.65 -13.81
N VAL A 273 22.25 15.69 -12.85
CA VAL A 273 23.61 15.14 -13.00
C VAL A 273 23.61 13.61 -13.03
N SER A 274 22.67 12.97 -12.31
CA SER A 274 22.62 11.51 -12.18
C SER A 274 21.80 10.79 -13.25
N PHE A 275 20.85 11.47 -13.91
CA PHE A 275 19.92 10.84 -14.88
C PHE A 275 20.15 11.24 -16.35
N GLY A 276 21.23 11.97 -16.63
CA GLY A 276 21.47 12.57 -17.94
C GLY A 276 20.54 13.76 -18.18
N GLN A 277 21.04 14.76 -18.91
CA GLN A 277 20.54 16.14 -18.98
C GLN A 277 19.11 16.36 -19.53
N ASN A 278 18.26 15.34 -19.66
CA ASN A 278 17.00 15.41 -20.44
C ASN A 278 15.70 15.41 -19.62
N ALA A 279 15.71 15.71 -18.33
CA ALA A 279 14.47 15.82 -17.54
C ALA A 279 14.42 17.13 -16.76
N ILE A 280 13.42 17.97 -17.06
CA ILE A 280 13.09 19.20 -16.31
C ILE A 280 11.68 19.05 -15.75
N PHE A 281 11.50 19.26 -14.44
CA PHE A 281 10.19 19.35 -13.79
C PHE A 281 9.98 20.74 -13.18
N SER A 282 8.76 21.27 -13.29
CA SER A 282 8.36 22.60 -12.80
C SER A 282 7.70 22.50 -11.43
N ARG A 283 8.01 23.47 -10.55
CA ARG A 283 7.46 23.61 -9.20
C ARG A 283 5.95 23.91 -9.16
N ASN A 284 5.33 24.24 -10.30
CA ASN A 284 3.95 24.74 -10.38
C ASN A 284 3.05 24.03 -11.41
N GLY A 285 3.44 22.85 -11.92
CA GLY A 285 2.54 22.03 -12.76
C GLY A 285 2.31 22.50 -14.21
N GLU A 286 3.11 23.43 -14.73
CA GLU A 286 3.19 23.73 -16.17
C GLU A 286 4.39 23.01 -16.80
N TYR A 287 4.13 22.23 -17.86
CA TYR A 287 5.13 21.51 -18.63
C TYR A 287 5.71 22.37 -19.75
N ILE A 288 7.02 22.29 -19.98
CA ILE A 288 7.64 22.58 -21.28
C ILE A 288 8.39 21.33 -21.72
N LEU A 289 7.89 20.68 -22.77
CA LEU A 289 8.58 19.63 -23.52
C LEU A 289 9.68 20.28 -24.37
N LEU A 290 10.95 19.87 -24.20
CA LEU A 290 12.01 20.18 -25.17
C LEU A 290 12.46 18.92 -25.91
N ASP A 291 11.84 18.78 -27.08
CA ASP A 291 12.41 18.37 -28.37
C ASP A 291 13.15 17.02 -28.48
N GLY A 292 12.36 15.94 -28.50
CA GLY A 292 12.72 14.67 -29.16
C GLY A 292 12.06 14.50 -30.54
N LEU A 293 11.41 15.54 -31.08
CA LEU A 293 10.59 15.47 -32.30
C LEU A 293 11.20 16.19 -33.52
N SER A 294 12.39 16.79 -33.42
CA SER A 294 13.04 17.44 -34.56
C SER A 294 13.85 16.51 -35.49
N ARG A 295 14.07 15.22 -35.13
CA ARG A 295 14.77 14.26 -36.01
C ARG A 295 13.84 13.37 -36.85
N GLY A 296 12.59 13.17 -36.45
CA GLY A 296 11.61 12.40 -37.23
C GLY A 296 10.87 13.24 -38.29
N LEU A 297 10.60 14.52 -38.00
CA LEU A 297 9.82 15.38 -38.90
C LEU A 297 10.65 16.05 -40.01
N LYS A 298 11.99 16.09 -39.89
CA LYS A 298 12.87 16.54 -40.99
C LYS A 298 13.03 15.50 -42.12
N GLN A 299 12.71 14.23 -41.86
CA GLN A 299 12.81 13.17 -42.87
C GLN A 299 11.51 13.01 -43.68
N LEU A 300 10.37 13.45 -43.14
CA LEU A 300 9.09 13.48 -43.85
C LEU A 300 8.91 14.75 -44.71
N ALA A 301 9.56 15.86 -44.35
CA ALA A 301 9.63 17.06 -45.20
C ALA A 301 10.60 16.93 -46.40
N GLN A 302 11.37 15.85 -46.49
CA GLN A 302 12.24 15.53 -47.64
C GLN A 302 11.62 14.50 -48.62
N LEU A 303 10.41 14.00 -48.35
CA LEU A 303 9.73 12.99 -49.18
C LEU A 303 8.43 13.47 -49.85
N GLY A 304 8.13 14.77 -49.81
CA GLY A 304 7.19 15.39 -50.75
C GLY A 304 5.77 14.80 -50.79
N TYR A 305 5.17 14.55 -49.62
CA TYR A 305 3.73 14.36 -49.45
C TYR A 305 3.18 15.34 -48.41
#